data_AF-A0A1L8DVR6-F1
#
_entry.id   AF-A0A1L8DVR6-F1
#
_cell.length_a   1.000
_cell.length_b   1.000
_cell.length_c   1.000
_cell.angle_alpha   90.00
_cell.angle_beta   90.00
_cell.angle_gamma   90.00
#
_symmetry.space_group_name_H-M   'P 1'
#
loop_
_entity.id
_entity.type
_entity.pdbx_description
1 polymer ?
#
loop_
_entity_poly.entity_id
_entity_poly.type
_entity_poly.pdbx_seq_one_letter_code
_entity_poly.pdbx_strand_id
1 'polypeptide(L)'
;MDLQELEREAKELAIRDVRNMLPRSGQLEKVDQYRNRISRKKASVESQLKTAMQNQLDGVRVGLKQLESCLANIQDIKIRMKDVEDLLSTVPEINEALDPVRDENTKHSQYATAMENLKHIFTVQTSVSKTMQWIEEDKLLHAHQCLSDLENSRDDLLFELHKLPKQYVHDKITLKRYFEKVETVSQELERKIRLILNRTLNTVRKEPTVIVTALRIIEREEKSDQFALAQQKQTGFLPPGRPKQWRKMAMDVLNKSVVQRIEGSKLEERSDNKLWLVRNLEILRQFIQEDLRVVKSLCVPCFPPHYDIFNEYVKMYHSALSKYLEDIVLQGLEGNEYVSILSWTTNTWKEMMGHPELLVDVATLGSLINLELLKQMETEYLRTMERNYEDWMTKTMETEKLDWQNGAAPDEADQEKYYHTSAPVIIFQMIDQNLQVTNTIHAELTFNALVLSVQQVVSYGRKYRVGIYEFKEAHFRDRSRAPYFTQHMITIVNNCQQMIELAHQMKQLYWPKSRTDGYEHFEELVGTFQQLRNEASSFLLEEAFLDLEVHFNDLFTAKWTTSNVTVETICATLADYFSDYNHLRVINFEYVIQEAQKIVAKRYLR
;
A
#
# COMPACT_ATOMS: atom_id res chain seq x y z
N MET A 1 -64.92 -14.65 9.26
CA MET A 1 -64.59 -15.67 10.26
C MET A 1 -65.88 -16.03 10.96
N ASP A 2 -66.36 -17.26 10.79
CA ASP A 2 -67.56 -17.71 11.47
C ASP A 2 -67.21 -18.02 12.94
N LEU A 3 -67.68 -17.16 13.85
CA LEU A 3 -67.38 -17.28 15.27
C LEU A 3 -67.87 -18.62 15.86
N GLN A 4 -68.93 -19.19 15.30
CA GLN A 4 -69.52 -20.42 15.79
C GLN A 4 -68.63 -21.64 15.49
N GLU A 5 -67.93 -21.63 14.36
CA GLU A 5 -67.03 -22.71 13.95
C GLU A 5 -65.74 -22.72 14.80
N LEU A 6 -65.16 -21.53 15.05
CA LEU A 6 -64.02 -21.36 15.94
C LEU A 6 -64.34 -21.70 17.40
N GLU A 7 -65.55 -21.39 17.89
CA GLU A 7 -65.98 -21.78 19.22
C GLU A 7 -66.12 -23.31 19.34
N ARG A 8 -66.59 -23.98 18.28
CA ARG A 8 -66.70 -25.44 18.24
C ARG A 8 -65.31 -26.11 18.26
N GLU A 9 -64.39 -25.65 17.42
CA GLU A 9 -63.00 -26.16 17.40
C GLU A 9 -62.28 -25.94 18.72
N ALA A 10 -62.42 -24.76 19.33
CA ALA A 10 -61.82 -24.45 20.63
C ALA A 10 -62.39 -25.35 21.75
N LYS A 11 -63.70 -25.65 21.74
CA LYS A 11 -64.32 -26.59 22.67
C LYS A 11 -63.80 -28.02 22.46
N GLU A 12 -63.68 -28.49 21.22
CA GLU A 12 -63.15 -29.82 20.91
C GLU A 12 -61.69 -29.99 21.34
N LEU A 13 -60.85 -28.97 21.12
CA LEU A 13 -59.46 -28.92 21.61
C LEU A 13 -59.40 -28.92 23.14
N ALA A 14 -60.21 -28.11 23.81
CA ALA A 14 -60.26 -28.07 25.27
C ALA A 14 -60.69 -29.43 25.86
N ILE A 15 -61.66 -30.10 25.26
CA ILE A 15 -62.10 -31.45 25.67
C ILE A 15 -60.95 -32.46 25.50
N ARG A 16 -60.21 -32.40 24.39
CA ARG A 16 -59.06 -33.26 24.12
C ARG A 16 -57.93 -33.03 25.14
N ASP A 17 -57.64 -31.78 25.46
CA ASP A 17 -56.62 -31.41 26.45
C ASP A 17 -57.00 -31.88 27.87
N VAL A 18 -58.26 -31.69 28.28
CA VAL A 18 -58.73 -32.18 29.58
C VAL A 18 -58.65 -33.70 29.67
N ARG A 19 -59.01 -34.42 28.60
CA ARG A 19 -58.88 -35.89 28.52
C ARG A 19 -57.43 -36.34 28.65
N ASN A 20 -56.48 -35.64 28.02
CA ASN A 20 -55.05 -35.94 28.10
C ASN A 20 -54.45 -35.64 29.49
N MET A 21 -55.00 -34.68 30.24
CA MET A 21 -54.51 -34.30 31.57
C MET A 21 -54.94 -35.27 32.70
N LEU A 22 -55.98 -36.09 32.51
CA LEU A 22 -56.56 -36.97 33.55
C LEU A 22 -56.72 -38.46 33.11
N PRO A 23 -55.65 -39.18 32.73
CA PRO A 23 -55.74 -40.56 32.25
C PRO A 23 -55.89 -41.64 33.34
N ARG A 24 -55.67 -41.37 34.64
CA ARG A 24 -55.80 -42.36 35.75
C ARG A 24 -56.60 -41.80 36.93
N SER A 25 -57.39 -42.64 37.61
CA SER A 25 -58.34 -42.23 38.67
C SER A 25 -57.70 -41.52 39.87
N GLY A 26 -56.48 -41.87 40.26
CA GLY A 26 -55.76 -41.21 41.36
C GLY A 26 -55.30 -39.76 41.09
N GLN A 27 -55.47 -39.24 39.88
CA GLN A 27 -55.09 -37.85 39.53
C GLN A 27 -56.24 -36.84 39.73
N LEU A 28 -57.41 -37.30 40.17
CA LEU A 28 -58.58 -36.46 40.48
C LEU A 28 -58.30 -35.46 41.64
N GLU A 29 -57.40 -35.78 42.57
CA GLU A 29 -57.01 -34.85 43.65
C GLU A 29 -56.32 -33.58 43.14
N LYS A 30 -55.73 -33.61 41.93
CA LYS A 30 -55.05 -32.46 41.32
C LYS A 30 -55.99 -31.57 40.50
N VAL A 31 -57.27 -31.93 40.37
CA VAL A 31 -58.25 -31.19 39.56
C VAL A 31 -58.43 -29.75 40.06
N ASP A 32 -58.47 -29.53 41.38
CA ASP A 32 -58.58 -28.17 41.93
C ASP A 32 -57.35 -27.30 41.61
N GLN A 33 -56.16 -27.91 41.57
CA GLN A 33 -54.94 -27.22 41.15
C GLN A 33 -54.99 -26.86 39.66
N TYR A 34 -55.46 -27.78 38.80
CA TYR A 34 -55.64 -27.50 37.36
C TYR A 34 -56.73 -26.46 37.11
N ARG A 35 -57.86 -26.52 37.83
CA ARG A 35 -58.94 -25.54 37.77
C ARG A 35 -58.44 -24.15 38.15
N ASN A 36 -57.67 -24.05 39.23
CA ASN A 36 -57.05 -22.79 39.64
C ASN A 36 -56.05 -22.28 38.59
N ARG A 37 -55.25 -23.15 37.98
CA ARG A 37 -54.32 -22.78 36.91
C ARG A 37 -55.04 -22.28 35.65
N ILE A 38 -56.10 -22.97 35.22
CA ILE A 38 -56.90 -22.57 34.06
C ILE A 38 -57.68 -21.29 34.36
N SER A 39 -58.23 -21.13 35.56
CA SER A 39 -58.90 -19.89 35.98
C SER A 39 -57.94 -18.69 35.96
N ARG A 40 -56.69 -18.86 36.43
CA ARG A 40 -55.66 -17.82 36.33
C ARG A 40 -55.28 -17.52 34.88
N LYS A 41 -55.11 -18.55 34.03
CA LYS A 41 -54.86 -18.36 32.60
C LYS A 41 -56.01 -17.62 31.91
N LYS A 42 -57.26 -18.00 32.19
CA LYS A 42 -58.46 -17.34 31.67
C LYS A 42 -58.50 -15.87 32.10
N ALA A 43 -58.31 -15.58 33.38
CA ALA A 43 -58.29 -14.20 33.88
C ALA A 43 -57.16 -13.37 33.24
N SER A 44 -55.99 -13.98 33.01
CA SER A 44 -54.87 -13.33 32.30
C SER A 44 -55.22 -13.03 30.84
N VAL A 45 -55.81 -13.99 30.12
CA VAL A 45 -56.21 -13.82 28.71
C VAL A 45 -57.35 -12.81 28.58
N GLU A 46 -58.34 -12.84 29.47
CA GLU A 46 -59.42 -11.85 29.52
C GLU A 46 -58.88 -10.44 29.81
N SER A 47 -57.93 -10.30 30.74
CA SER A 47 -57.27 -9.02 30.98
C SER A 47 -56.49 -8.54 29.76
N GLN A 48 -55.75 -9.43 29.08
CA GLN A 48 -55.01 -9.09 27.87
C GLN A 48 -55.94 -8.69 26.72
N LEU A 49 -57.04 -9.42 26.52
CA LEU A 49 -58.07 -9.10 25.52
C LEU A 49 -58.75 -7.77 25.83
N LYS A 50 -59.09 -7.50 27.10
CA LYS A 50 -59.69 -6.23 27.50
C LYS A 50 -58.74 -5.06 27.23
N THR A 51 -57.46 -5.20 27.56
CA THR A 51 -56.44 -4.19 27.25
C THR A 51 -56.25 -4.03 25.74
N ALA A 52 -56.22 -5.13 24.98
CA ALA A 52 -56.07 -5.08 23.52
C ALA A 52 -57.28 -4.42 22.84
N MET A 53 -58.50 -4.77 23.24
CA MET A 53 -59.73 -4.14 22.75
C MET A 53 -59.79 -2.66 23.12
N GLN A 54 -59.42 -2.30 24.35
CA GLN A 54 -59.36 -0.91 24.77
C GLN A 54 -58.35 -0.12 23.93
N ASN A 55 -57.15 -0.66 23.71
CA ASN A 55 -56.14 -0.02 22.87
C ASN A 55 -56.60 0.14 21.41
N GLN A 56 -57.29 -0.86 20.85
CA GLN A 56 -57.84 -0.77 19.49
C GLN A 56 -58.97 0.26 19.41
N LEU A 57 -59.89 0.29 20.39
CA LEU A 57 -60.98 1.27 20.45
C LEU A 57 -60.45 2.69 20.65
N ASP A 58 -59.46 2.87 21.53
CA ASP A 58 -58.81 4.17 21.72
C ASP A 58 -58.05 4.60 20.47
N GLY A 59 -57.37 3.68 19.78
CA GLY A 59 -56.74 3.93 18.48
C GLY A 59 -57.74 4.37 17.42
N VAL A 60 -58.87 3.68 17.28
CA VAL A 60 -59.94 4.05 16.33
C VAL A 60 -60.58 5.38 16.71
N ARG A 61 -60.82 5.64 18.00
CA ARG A 61 -61.38 6.90 18.48
C ARG A 61 -60.45 8.08 18.24
N VAL A 62 -59.15 7.91 18.48
CA VAL A 62 -58.13 8.92 18.18
C VAL A 62 -58.04 9.14 16.67
N GLY A 63 -58.03 8.06 15.88
CA GLY A 63 -58.00 8.14 14.41
C GLY A 63 -59.21 8.89 13.84
N LEU A 64 -60.42 8.63 14.35
CA LEU A 64 -61.64 9.34 13.96
C LEU A 64 -61.58 10.82 14.33
N LYS A 65 -61.15 11.15 15.55
CA LYS A 65 -60.98 12.56 15.96
C LYS A 65 -59.94 13.28 15.11
N GLN A 66 -58.84 12.61 14.76
CA GLN A 66 -57.80 13.16 13.89
C GLN A 66 -58.35 13.38 12.47
N LEU A 67 -59.12 12.44 11.92
CA LEU A 67 -59.76 12.60 10.61
C LEU A 67 -60.76 13.76 10.59
N GLU A 68 -61.58 13.88 11.62
CA GLU A 68 -62.54 14.98 11.75
C GLU A 68 -61.82 16.34 11.86
N SER A 69 -60.75 16.41 12.66
CA SER A 69 -59.89 17.59 12.75
C SER A 69 -59.18 17.91 11.43
N CYS A 70 -58.66 16.92 10.72
CA CYS A 70 -58.03 17.11 9.42
C CYS A 70 -59.03 17.65 8.39
N LEU A 71 -60.26 17.15 8.39
CA LEU A 71 -61.31 17.62 7.49
C LEU A 71 -61.66 19.08 7.77
N ALA A 72 -61.84 19.45 9.05
CA ALA A 72 -62.08 20.83 9.46
C ALA A 72 -60.90 21.75 9.07
N ASN A 73 -59.66 21.31 9.29
CA ASN A 73 -58.46 22.07 8.93
C ASN A 73 -58.33 22.25 7.41
N ILE A 74 -58.65 21.23 6.60
CA ILE A 74 -58.63 21.35 5.14
C ILE A 74 -59.68 22.35 4.65
N GLN A 75 -60.87 22.35 5.25
CA GLN A 75 -61.89 23.34 4.93
C GLN A 75 -61.44 24.76 5.30
N ASP A 76 -60.85 24.95 6.48
CA ASP A 76 -60.30 26.24 6.89
C ASP A 76 -59.17 26.72 5.97
N ILE A 77 -58.23 25.84 5.62
CA ILE A 77 -57.14 26.14 4.66
C ILE A 77 -57.72 26.54 3.30
N LYS A 78 -58.75 25.85 2.83
CA LYS A 78 -59.39 26.17 1.54
C LYS A 78 -60.05 27.55 1.55
N ILE A 79 -60.72 27.92 2.65
CA ILE A 79 -61.31 29.25 2.82
C ILE A 79 -60.19 30.30 2.85
N ARG A 80 -59.17 30.10 3.70
CA ARG A 80 -58.03 31.03 3.79
C ARG A 80 -57.26 31.18 2.48
N MET A 81 -57.08 30.11 1.71
CA MET A 81 -56.43 30.18 0.39
C MET A 81 -57.25 31.01 -0.59
N LYS A 82 -58.58 30.88 -0.56
CA LYS A 82 -59.47 31.70 -1.37
C LYS A 82 -59.41 33.17 -0.94
N ASP A 83 -59.44 33.45 0.37
CA ASP A 83 -59.29 34.81 0.89
C ASP A 83 -57.95 35.44 0.46
N VAL A 84 -56.86 34.66 0.45
CA VAL A 84 -55.55 35.11 -0.04
C VAL A 84 -55.58 35.39 -1.55
N GLU A 85 -56.20 34.53 -2.35
CA GLU A 85 -56.35 34.73 -3.80
C GLU A 85 -57.18 35.99 -4.11
N ASP A 86 -58.29 36.18 -3.38
CA ASP A 86 -59.15 37.36 -3.50
C ASP A 86 -58.38 38.64 -3.10
N LEU A 87 -57.59 38.61 -2.02
CA LEU A 87 -56.72 39.74 -1.63
C LEU A 87 -55.63 40.03 -2.68
N LEU A 88 -55.00 38.99 -3.25
CA LEU A 88 -53.94 39.14 -4.24
C LEU A 88 -54.45 39.65 -5.60
N SER A 89 -55.75 39.50 -5.90
CA SER A 89 -56.35 40.00 -7.15
C SER A 89 -56.20 41.51 -7.35
N THR A 90 -56.09 42.27 -6.25
CA THR A 90 -55.95 43.74 -6.24
C THR A 90 -54.49 44.22 -6.35
N VAL A 91 -53.52 43.32 -6.17
CA VAL A 91 -52.08 43.65 -6.18
C VAL A 91 -51.58 44.18 -7.53
N PRO A 92 -52.04 43.71 -8.71
CA PRO A 92 -51.60 44.27 -10.00
C PRO A 92 -51.92 45.76 -10.15
N GLU A 93 -53.13 46.18 -9.77
CA GLU A 93 -53.56 47.59 -9.84
C GLU A 93 -52.77 48.47 -8.87
N ILE A 94 -52.49 47.95 -7.66
CA ILE A 94 -51.64 48.64 -6.66
C ILE A 94 -50.19 48.74 -7.15
N ASN A 95 -49.67 47.71 -7.82
CA ASN A 95 -48.31 47.71 -8.36
C ASN A 95 -48.14 48.79 -9.44
N GLU A 96 -49.12 48.95 -10.33
CA GLU A 96 -49.14 50.03 -11.32
C GLU A 96 -49.26 51.42 -10.66
N ALA A 97 -50.11 51.57 -9.64
CA ALA A 97 -50.27 52.84 -8.92
C ALA A 97 -49.01 53.25 -8.12
N LEU A 98 -48.21 52.28 -7.66
CA LEU A 98 -47.00 52.50 -6.88
C LEU A 98 -45.73 52.66 -7.72
N ASP A 99 -45.78 52.48 -9.05
CA ASP A 99 -44.63 52.71 -9.94
C ASP A 99 -43.92 54.06 -9.71
N PRO A 100 -44.60 55.23 -9.63
CA PRO A 100 -43.91 56.50 -9.37
C PRO A 100 -43.25 56.57 -7.99
N VAL A 101 -43.81 55.90 -6.97
CA VAL A 101 -43.19 55.80 -5.63
C VAL A 101 -41.98 54.88 -5.67
N ARG A 102 -42.03 53.80 -6.45
CA ARG A 102 -40.89 52.89 -6.64
C ARG A 102 -39.74 53.59 -7.36
N ASP A 103 -40.04 54.40 -8.37
CA ASP A 103 -39.04 55.21 -9.07
C ASP A 103 -38.37 56.20 -8.13
N GLU A 104 -39.15 56.90 -7.30
CA GLU A 104 -38.59 57.86 -6.33
C GLU A 104 -37.80 57.16 -5.21
N ASN A 105 -38.27 56.00 -4.73
CA ASN A 105 -37.54 55.17 -3.78
C ASN A 105 -36.22 54.64 -4.37
N THR A 106 -36.19 54.31 -5.67
CA THR A 106 -34.97 53.88 -6.36
C THR A 106 -33.96 55.02 -6.41
N LYS A 107 -34.40 56.24 -6.75
CA LYS A 107 -33.53 57.43 -6.68
C LYS A 107 -33.04 57.71 -5.26
N HIS A 108 -33.93 57.63 -4.27
CA HIS A 108 -33.57 57.84 -2.87
C HIS A 108 -32.54 56.80 -2.39
N SER A 109 -32.75 55.52 -2.70
CA SER A 109 -31.79 54.42 -2.43
C SER A 109 -30.42 54.70 -3.04
N GLN A 110 -30.37 55.16 -4.28
CA GLN A 110 -29.12 55.51 -4.97
C GLN A 110 -28.42 56.70 -4.31
N TYR A 111 -29.15 57.78 -4.00
CA TYR A 111 -28.56 58.93 -3.33
C TYR A 111 -28.10 58.60 -1.92
N ALA A 112 -28.86 57.80 -1.17
CA ALA A 112 -28.48 57.34 0.16
C ALA A 112 -27.19 56.50 0.10
N THR A 113 -27.14 55.51 -0.79
CA THR A 113 -25.95 54.65 -0.98
C THR A 113 -24.74 55.46 -1.43
N ALA A 114 -24.92 56.42 -2.35
CA ALA A 114 -23.85 57.32 -2.78
C ALA A 114 -23.40 58.25 -1.66
N MET A 115 -24.31 58.69 -0.78
CA MET A 115 -24.02 59.59 0.34
C MET A 115 -23.32 58.87 1.50
N GLU A 116 -23.69 57.62 1.78
CA GLU A 116 -22.99 56.74 2.73
C GLU A 116 -21.58 56.41 2.25
N ASN A 117 -21.42 56.09 0.96
CA ASN A 117 -20.13 55.77 0.35
C ASN A 117 -19.30 57.00 -0.07
N LEU A 118 -19.84 58.22 0.09
CA LEU A 118 -19.24 59.47 -0.40
C LEU A 118 -17.84 59.69 0.18
N LYS A 119 -17.66 59.39 1.47
CA LYS A 119 -16.37 59.47 2.15
C LYS A 119 -15.33 58.55 1.50
N HIS A 120 -15.73 57.34 1.13
CA HIS A 120 -14.83 56.38 0.49
C HIS A 120 -14.55 56.77 -0.96
N ILE A 121 -15.54 57.27 -1.70
CA ILE A 121 -15.38 57.80 -3.06
C ILE A 121 -14.30 58.90 -3.09
N PHE A 122 -14.35 59.90 -2.20
CA PHE A 122 -13.35 60.98 -2.21
C PHE A 122 -11.98 60.59 -1.64
N THR A 123 -11.90 59.51 -0.86
CA THR A 123 -10.66 59.09 -0.19
C THR A 123 -10.04 57.82 -0.78
N VAL A 124 -10.57 57.27 -1.88
CA VAL A 124 -10.05 56.03 -2.50
C VAL A 124 -8.55 56.11 -2.71
N GLN A 125 -8.05 57.17 -3.35
CA GLN A 125 -6.63 57.25 -3.70
C GLN A 125 -5.72 57.32 -2.47
N THR A 126 -6.11 58.08 -1.43
CA THR A 126 -5.35 58.19 -0.18
C THR A 126 -5.42 56.91 0.63
N SER A 127 -6.58 56.25 0.65
CA SER A 127 -6.80 54.98 1.35
C SER A 127 -6.02 53.86 0.69
N VAL A 128 -6.02 53.78 -0.65
CA VAL A 128 -5.18 52.85 -1.43
C VAL A 128 -3.70 53.00 -1.08
N SER A 129 -3.17 54.23 -1.06
CA SER A 129 -1.77 54.48 -0.69
C SER A 129 -1.46 54.08 0.75
N LYS A 130 -2.36 54.37 1.70
CA LYS A 130 -2.20 53.94 3.10
C LYS A 130 -2.25 52.42 3.25
N THR A 131 -3.14 51.74 2.53
CA THR A 131 -3.24 50.28 2.55
C THR A 131 -1.98 49.64 2.01
N MET A 132 -1.41 50.17 0.93
CA MET A 132 -0.11 49.70 0.41
C MET A 132 1.01 49.87 1.43
N GLN A 133 1.10 51.01 2.11
CA GLN A 133 2.07 51.21 3.19
C GLN A 133 1.89 50.22 4.34
N TRP A 134 0.65 49.91 4.73
CA TRP A 134 0.38 48.90 5.75
C TRP A 134 0.74 47.47 5.32
N ILE A 135 0.66 47.14 4.03
CA ILE A 135 1.15 45.87 3.49
C ILE A 135 2.68 45.80 3.58
N GLU A 136 3.37 46.91 3.31
CA GLU A 136 4.83 47.01 3.45
C GLU A 136 5.28 46.89 4.91
N GLU A 137 4.55 47.51 5.84
CA GLU A 137 4.81 47.48 7.29
C GLU A 137 4.33 46.18 8.01
N ASP A 138 3.91 45.16 7.27
CA ASP A 138 3.38 43.88 7.80
C ASP A 138 2.12 44.00 8.71
N LYS A 139 1.42 45.14 8.66
CA LYS A 139 0.16 45.39 9.38
C LYS A 139 -1.05 44.86 8.61
N LEU A 140 -1.02 43.56 8.28
CA LEU A 140 -1.94 42.93 7.32
C LEU A 140 -3.42 43.01 7.71
N LEU A 141 -3.78 43.00 9.00
CA LEU A 141 -5.18 43.13 9.43
C LEU A 141 -5.76 44.51 9.12
N HIS A 142 -4.98 45.57 9.32
CA HIS A 142 -5.40 46.93 9.04
C HIS A 142 -5.48 47.16 7.53
N ALA A 143 -4.52 46.60 6.79
CA ALA A 143 -4.56 46.60 5.34
C ALA A 143 -5.81 45.87 4.80
N HIS A 144 -6.10 44.67 5.33
CA HIS A 144 -7.28 43.90 4.94
C HIS A 144 -8.58 44.64 5.25
N GLN A 145 -8.72 45.22 6.45
CA GLN A 145 -9.92 45.98 6.81
C GLN A 145 -10.16 47.15 5.85
N CYS A 146 -9.13 47.95 5.57
CA CYS A 146 -9.27 49.08 4.65
C CYS A 146 -9.53 48.63 3.21
N LEU A 147 -8.95 47.52 2.78
CA LEU A 147 -9.26 46.91 1.48
C LEU A 147 -10.72 46.44 1.43
N SER A 148 -11.23 45.75 2.46
CA SER A 148 -12.62 45.32 2.53
C SER A 148 -13.59 46.51 2.51
N ASP A 149 -13.29 47.60 3.21
CA ASP A 149 -14.14 48.81 3.19
C ASP A 149 -14.20 49.41 1.77
N LEU A 150 -13.07 49.43 1.05
CA LEU A 150 -13.00 49.91 -0.34
C LEU A 150 -13.71 48.96 -1.33
N GLU A 151 -13.58 47.64 -1.14
CA GLU A 151 -14.29 46.64 -1.95
C GLU A 151 -15.80 46.70 -1.70
N ASN A 152 -16.26 46.77 -0.45
CA ASN A 152 -17.67 46.91 -0.12
C ASN A 152 -18.26 48.19 -0.73
N SER A 153 -17.56 49.33 -0.60
CA SER A 153 -17.99 50.59 -1.21
C SER A 153 -18.14 50.48 -2.74
N ARG A 154 -17.19 49.82 -3.40
CA ARG A 154 -17.25 49.55 -4.84
C ARG A 154 -18.45 48.66 -5.18
N ASP A 155 -18.64 47.60 -4.42
CA ASP A 155 -19.62 46.55 -4.67
C ASP A 155 -21.05 47.07 -4.44
N ASP A 156 -21.27 47.90 -3.42
CA ASP A 156 -22.54 48.59 -3.15
C ASP A 156 -22.92 49.53 -4.30
N LEU A 157 -21.98 50.34 -4.79
CA LEU A 157 -22.19 51.23 -5.93
C LEU A 157 -22.49 50.45 -7.22
N LEU A 158 -21.79 49.33 -7.44
CA LEU A 158 -22.04 48.45 -8.58
C LEU A 158 -23.38 47.71 -8.47
N PHE A 159 -23.82 47.39 -7.26
CA PHE A 159 -25.11 46.75 -7.02
C PHE A 159 -26.27 47.70 -7.27
N GLU A 160 -26.20 48.95 -6.80
CA GLU A 160 -27.20 49.97 -7.13
C GLU A 160 -27.27 50.25 -8.64
N LEU A 161 -26.12 50.23 -9.33
CA LEU A 161 -26.09 50.31 -10.79
C LEU A 161 -26.73 49.08 -11.45
N HIS A 162 -26.60 47.89 -10.85
CA HIS A 162 -27.19 46.66 -11.36
C HIS A 162 -28.71 46.62 -11.23
N LYS A 163 -29.28 47.22 -10.18
CA LYS A 163 -30.74 47.35 -9.98
C LYS A 163 -31.43 48.17 -11.07
N LEU A 164 -30.68 49.05 -11.77
CA LEU A 164 -31.26 49.90 -12.80
C LEU A 164 -31.62 49.10 -14.06
N PRO A 165 -32.85 49.27 -14.61
CA PRO A 165 -33.28 48.59 -15.83
C PRO A 165 -32.49 49.04 -17.09
N LYS A 166 -31.84 50.22 -17.05
CA LYS A 166 -30.93 50.71 -18.08
C LYS A 166 -29.50 50.77 -17.53
N GLN A 167 -28.72 49.72 -17.77
CA GLN A 167 -27.30 49.69 -17.43
C GLN A 167 -26.51 50.52 -18.46
N TYR A 168 -26.18 51.77 -18.13
CA TYR A 168 -25.31 52.57 -18.98
C TYR A 168 -23.87 52.03 -18.90
N VAL A 169 -23.36 51.54 -20.02
CA VAL A 169 -22.01 50.94 -20.13
C VAL A 169 -20.92 51.92 -19.67
N HIS A 170 -21.13 53.23 -19.88
CA HIS A 170 -20.19 54.27 -19.49
C HIS A 170 -20.00 54.36 -17.97
N ASP A 171 -21.07 54.30 -17.18
CA ASP A 171 -21.01 54.41 -15.72
C ASP A 171 -20.28 53.21 -15.10
N LYS A 172 -20.50 52.02 -15.68
CA LYS A 172 -19.77 50.80 -15.30
C LYS A 172 -18.28 50.91 -15.61
N ILE A 173 -17.90 51.52 -16.73
CA ILE A 173 -16.49 51.74 -17.10
C ILE A 173 -15.85 52.78 -16.19
N THR A 174 -16.56 53.86 -15.87
CA THR A 174 -16.06 54.93 -14.98
C THR A 174 -15.80 54.41 -13.58
N LEU A 175 -16.73 53.65 -12.99
CA LEU A 175 -16.53 53.00 -11.69
C LEU A 175 -15.39 51.99 -11.73
N LYS A 176 -15.29 51.16 -12.78
CA LYS A 176 -14.16 50.22 -12.92
C LYS A 176 -12.81 50.93 -12.97
N ARG A 177 -12.67 52.00 -13.74
CA ARG A 177 -11.43 52.78 -13.81
C ARG A 177 -11.11 53.45 -12.46
N TYR A 178 -12.12 53.91 -11.73
CA TYR A 178 -11.92 54.56 -10.43
C TYR A 178 -11.39 53.60 -9.36
N PHE A 179 -11.90 52.36 -9.36
CA PHE A 179 -11.51 51.32 -8.41
C PHE A 179 -10.42 50.36 -8.91
N GLU A 180 -9.83 50.59 -10.09
CA GLU A 180 -8.80 49.73 -10.69
C GLU A 180 -7.61 49.51 -9.74
N LYS A 181 -7.16 50.57 -9.04
CA LYS A 181 -6.04 50.46 -8.09
C LYS A 181 -6.37 49.60 -6.87
N VAL A 182 -7.64 49.45 -6.50
CA VAL A 182 -8.06 48.58 -5.39
C VAL A 182 -7.80 47.11 -5.73
N GLU A 183 -7.96 46.73 -7.00
CA GLU A 183 -7.63 45.39 -7.48
C GLU A 183 -6.13 45.11 -7.37
N THR A 184 -5.28 46.09 -7.71
CA THR A 184 -3.82 46.00 -7.50
C THR A 184 -3.46 45.80 -6.02
N VAL A 185 -4.10 46.54 -5.11
CA VAL A 185 -3.87 46.36 -3.66
C VAL A 185 -4.30 44.97 -3.19
N SER A 186 -5.42 44.44 -3.69
CA SER A 186 -5.87 43.08 -3.39
C SER A 186 -4.84 42.05 -3.86
N GLN A 187 -4.26 42.21 -5.05
CA GLN A 187 -3.23 41.32 -5.58
C GLN A 187 -1.93 41.38 -4.76
N GLU A 188 -1.51 42.56 -4.30
CA GLU A 188 -0.32 42.69 -3.45
C GLU A 188 -0.52 42.08 -2.06
N LEU A 189 -1.71 42.25 -1.46
CA LEU A 189 -2.06 41.58 -0.20
C LEU A 189 -2.06 40.06 -0.38
N GLU A 190 -2.63 39.55 -1.48
CA GLU A 190 -2.60 38.14 -1.83
C GLU A 190 -1.16 37.63 -1.97
N ARG A 191 -0.30 38.35 -2.71
CA ARG A 191 1.11 37.99 -2.88
C ARG A 191 1.85 37.91 -1.54
N LYS A 192 1.60 38.85 -0.64
CA LYS A 192 2.19 38.87 0.70
C LYS A 192 1.71 37.69 1.56
N ILE A 193 0.43 37.36 1.52
CA ILE A 193 -0.13 36.18 2.20
C ILE A 193 0.46 34.89 1.63
N ARG A 194 0.58 34.76 0.31
CA ARG A 194 1.24 33.61 -0.34
C ARG A 194 2.68 33.43 0.15
N LEU A 195 3.44 34.51 0.30
CA LEU A 195 4.81 34.44 0.81
C LEU A 195 4.87 33.94 2.26
N ILE A 196 3.97 34.41 3.11
CA ILE A 196 3.85 33.98 4.51
C ILE A 196 3.51 32.50 4.58
N LEU A 197 2.52 32.05 3.79
CA LEU A 197 2.11 30.65 3.72
C LEU A 197 3.23 29.75 3.17
N ASN A 198 3.98 30.19 2.17
CA ASN A 198 5.11 29.40 1.64
C ASN A 198 6.20 29.18 2.70
N ARG A 199 6.30 30.07 3.70
CA ARG A 199 7.28 29.96 4.79
C ARG A 199 6.68 29.40 6.08
N THR A 200 5.47 28.83 6.05
CA THR A 200 4.71 28.42 7.24
C THR A 200 5.56 27.64 8.25
N LEU A 201 6.24 26.57 7.84
CA LEU A 201 7.03 25.73 8.75
C LEU A 201 8.15 26.51 9.47
N ASN A 202 8.76 27.49 8.80
CA ASN A 202 9.81 28.33 9.40
C ASN A 202 9.24 29.44 10.26
N THR A 203 8.15 30.07 9.80
CA THR A 203 7.47 31.16 10.50
C THR A 203 6.82 30.69 11.78
N VAL A 204 6.17 29.53 11.78
CA VAL A 204 5.55 28.94 12.97
C VAL A 204 6.55 28.66 14.09
N ARG A 205 7.81 28.35 13.76
CA ARG A 205 8.87 28.15 14.77
C ARG A 205 9.32 29.46 15.45
N LYS A 206 9.17 30.61 14.78
CA LYS A 206 9.65 31.92 15.25
C LYS A 206 8.52 32.81 15.75
N GLU A 207 7.51 33.02 14.92
CA GLU A 207 6.34 33.89 15.16
C GLU A 207 5.04 33.24 14.64
N PRO A 208 4.38 32.39 15.44
CA PRO A 208 3.10 31.77 15.07
C PRO A 208 1.98 32.78 14.77
N THR A 209 2.03 33.96 15.39
CA THR A 209 1.02 35.03 15.28
C THR A 209 0.85 35.57 13.86
N VAL A 210 1.91 35.55 13.05
CA VAL A 210 1.88 35.98 11.65
C VAL A 210 1.02 35.03 10.81
N ILE A 211 1.10 33.73 11.07
CA ILE A 211 0.31 32.70 10.39
C ILE A 211 -1.16 32.80 10.79
N VAL A 212 -1.44 32.93 12.08
CA VAL A 212 -2.81 33.15 12.58
C VAL A 212 -3.41 34.40 11.94
N THR A 213 -2.63 35.47 11.78
CA THR A 213 -3.07 36.70 11.12
C THR A 213 -3.44 36.47 9.65
N ALA A 214 -2.58 35.79 8.88
CA ALA A 214 -2.87 35.44 7.49
C ALA A 214 -4.11 34.54 7.36
N LEU A 215 -4.25 33.53 8.23
CA LEU A 215 -5.40 32.62 8.24
C LEU A 215 -6.71 33.34 8.61
N ARG A 216 -6.67 34.29 9.56
CA ARG A 216 -7.85 35.12 9.89
C ARG A 216 -8.32 35.94 8.71
N ILE A 217 -7.41 36.42 7.88
CA ILE A 217 -7.75 37.15 6.66
C ILE A 217 -8.40 36.20 5.65
N ILE A 218 -7.82 35.01 5.44
CA ILE A 218 -8.37 33.99 4.53
C ILE A 218 -9.79 33.58 4.93
N GLU A 219 -10.05 33.32 6.21
CA GLU A 219 -11.38 32.95 6.71
C GLU A 219 -12.40 34.09 6.54
N ARG A 220 -11.97 35.35 6.70
CA ARG A 220 -12.84 36.51 6.45
C ARG A 220 -13.19 36.62 4.97
N GLU A 221 -12.22 36.44 4.08
CA GLU A 221 -12.44 36.47 2.64
C GLU A 221 -13.35 35.32 2.16
N GLU A 222 -13.19 34.12 2.70
CA GLU A 222 -14.05 32.97 2.38
C GLU A 222 -15.50 33.21 2.86
N LYS A 223 -15.68 33.85 4.03
CA LYS A 223 -17.00 34.25 4.50
C LYS A 223 -17.64 35.31 3.61
N SER A 224 -16.86 36.29 3.12
CA SER A 224 -17.33 37.27 2.15
C SER A 224 -17.70 36.63 0.80
N ASP A 225 -16.93 35.64 0.34
CA ASP A 225 -17.25 34.86 -0.87
C ASP A 225 -18.59 34.11 -0.71
N GLN A 226 -18.81 33.46 0.44
CA GLN A 226 -20.07 32.77 0.74
C GLN A 226 -21.27 33.74 0.76
N PHE A 227 -21.10 34.93 1.36
CA PHE A 227 -22.14 35.95 1.37
C PHE A 227 -22.46 36.45 -0.05
N ALA A 228 -21.44 36.74 -0.86
CA ALA A 228 -21.62 37.18 -2.24
C ALA A 228 -22.34 36.12 -3.11
N LEU A 229 -22.00 34.84 -2.94
CA LEU A 229 -22.67 33.73 -3.64
C LEU A 229 -24.13 33.55 -3.18
N ALA A 230 -24.42 33.76 -1.90
CA ALA A 230 -25.79 33.74 -1.38
C ALA A 230 -26.61 34.92 -1.93
N GLN A 231 -26.01 36.10 -2.01
CA GLN A 231 -26.62 37.29 -2.58
C GLN A 231 -26.90 37.10 -4.08
N GLN A 232 -25.96 36.51 -4.83
CA GLN A 232 -26.15 36.21 -6.25
C GLN A 232 -27.39 35.34 -6.51
N LYS A 233 -27.67 34.35 -5.64
CA LYS A 233 -28.87 33.51 -5.77
C LYS A 233 -30.16 34.30 -5.57
N GLN A 234 -30.14 35.37 -4.79
CA GLN A 234 -31.31 36.21 -4.50
C GLN A 234 -31.47 37.35 -5.51
N THR A 235 -30.37 38.00 -5.90
CA THR A 235 -30.39 39.26 -6.64
C THR A 235 -29.86 39.16 -8.07
N GLY A 236 -29.23 38.03 -8.44
CA GLY A 236 -28.55 37.85 -9.73
C GLY A 236 -27.21 38.59 -9.87
N PHE A 237 -26.83 39.40 -8.89
CA PHE A 237 -25.59 40.18 -8.91
C PHE A 237 -24.44 39.44 -8.23
N LEU A 238 -23.27 39.44 -8.87
CA LEU A 238 -22.02 38.96 -8.28
C LEU A 238 -20.97 40.08 -8.39
N PRO A 239 -20.34 40.47 -7.27
CA PRO A 239 -19.27 41.46 -7.30
C PRO A 239 -18.09 41.05 -8.19
N PRO A 240 -17.41 42.00 -8.85
CA PRO A 240 -16.26 41.71 -9.68
C PRO A 240 -15.09 41.18 -8.84
N GLY A 241 -14.52 40.05 -9.27
CA GLY A 241 -13.40 39.39 -8.59
C GLY A 241 -13.80 38.42 -7.47
N ARG A 242 -15.10 38.16 -7.26
CA ARG A 242 -15.61 37.15 -6.33
C ARG A 242 -16.16 35.94 -7.11
N PRO A 243 -16.04 34.70 -6.59
CA PRO A 243 -15.32 34.31 -5.37
C PRO A 243 -13.80 34.30 -5.57
N LYS A 244 -13.03 34.72 -4.56
CA LYS A 244 -11.56 34.72 -4.60
C LYS A 244 -10.95 33.36 -4.23
N GLN A 245 -11.67 32.52 -3.48
CA GLN A 245 -11.25 31.14 -3.12
C GLN A 245 -9.88 31.07 -2.42
N TRP A 246 -9.60 32.00 -1.49
CA TRP A 246 -8.30 32.09 -0.82
C TRP A 246 -7.96 30.86 0.01
N ARG A 247 -8.94 30.07 0.45
CA ARG A 247 -8.68 28.78 1.10
C ARG A 247 -8.02 27.77 0.16
N LYS A 248 -8.51 27.65 -1.07
CA LYS A 248 -7.92 26.77 -2.09
C LYS A 248 -6.50 27.23 -2.44
N MET A 249 -6.34 28.54 -2.64
CA MET A 249 -5.04 29.18 -2.83
C MET A 249 -4.06 28.84 -1.71
N ALA A 250 -4.50 28.88 -0.45
CA ALA A 250 -3.65 28.57 0.69
C ALA A 250 -3.18 27.11 0.65
N MET A 251 -4.09 26.16 0.42
CA MET A 251 -3.73 24.73 0.29
C MET A 251 -2.75 24.48 -0.85
N ASP A 252 -2.96 25.12 -2.01
CA ASP A 252 -2.07 25.00 -3.17
C ASP A 252 -0.66 25.54 -2.87
N VAL A 253 -0.56 26.64 -2.12
CA VAL A 253 0.73 27.23 -1.73
C VAL A 253 1.45 26.34 -0.72
N LEU A 254 0.72 25.78 0.26
CA LEU A 254 1.29 24.84 1.22
C LEU A 254 1.82 23.58 0.51
N ASN A 255 1.04 23.03 -0.43
CA ASN A 255 1.47 21.88 -1.22
C ASN A 255 2.73 22.19 -2.05
N LYS A 256 2.77 23.34 -2.74
CA LYS A 256 3.96 23.79 -3.48
C LYS A 256 5.19 23.95 -2.59
N SER A 257 5.01 24.46 -1.37
CA SER A 257 6.09 24.59 -0.38
C SER A 257 6.68 23.22 -0.01
N VAL A 258 5.82 22.22 0.20
CA VAL A 258 6.24 20.83 0.49
C VAL A 258 7.00 20.23 -0.68
N VAL A 259 6.50 20.37 -1.91
CA VAL A 259 7.18 19.88 -3.13
C VAL A 259 8.56 20.53 -3.30
N GLN A 260 8.64 21.86 -3.20
CA GLN A 260 9.91 22.59 -3.31
C GLN A 260 10.92 22.16 -2.24
N ARG A 261 10.45 21.78 -1.06
CA ARG A 261 11.30 21.31 0.03
C ARG A 261 11.85 19.91 -0.23
N ILE A 262 11.06 19.01 -0.81
CA ILE A 262 11.54 17.69 -1.26
C ILE A 262 12.53 17.85 -2.41
N GLU A 263 12.21 18.63 -3.43
CA GLU A 263 13.11 18.87 -4.57
C GLU A 263 14.43 19.53 -4.13
N GLY A 264 14.36 20.50 -3.22
CA GLY A 264 15.52 21.18 -2.66
C GLY A 264 16.35 20.34 -1.67
N SER A 265 15.86 19.16 -1.28
CA SER A 265 16.62 18.23 -0.42
C SER A 265 17.64 17.39 -1.19
N LYS A 266 17.62 17.43 -2.52
CA LYS A 266 18.61 16.77 -3.38
C LYS A 266 19.97 17.45 -3.22
N LEU A 267 20.88 16.83 -2.46
CA LEU A 267 22.22 17.36 -2.20
C LEU A 267 23.29 16.80 -3.13
N GLU A 268 23.13 15.55 -3.57
CA GLU A 268 24.17 14.81 -4.31
C GLU A 268 23.58 14.23 -5.60
N GLU A 269 24.36 14.30 -6.68
CA GLU A 269 24.06 13.60 -7.93
C GLU A 269 24.70 12.21 -7.94
N ARG A 270 24.20 11.34 -8.83
CA ARG A 270 24.70 9.97 -9.00
C ARG A 270 26.20 9.93 -9.31
N SER A 271 26.71 10.94 -10.02
CA SER A 271 28.14 11.08 -10.35
C SER A 271 29.03 11.28 -9.13
N ASP A 272 28.50 11.87 -8.07
CA ASP A 272 29.31 12.36 -6.94
C ASP A 272 29.53 11.26 -5.91
N ASN A 273 28.56 10.35 -5.75
CA ASN A 273 28.59 9.33 -4.71
C ASN A 273 27.81 8.06 -5.10
N LYS A 274 28.44 6.89 -4.96
CA LYS A 274 27.77 5.59 -5.20
C LYS A 274 26.59 5.32 -4.24
N LEU A 275 26.59 5.95 -3.07
CA LEU A 275 25.52 5.85 -2.06
C LEU A 275 24.61 7.09 -2.03
N TRP A 276 24.59 7.89 -3.09
CA TRP A 276 23.80 9.13 -3.19
C TRP A 276 22.33 8.89 -2.78
N LEU A 277 21.72 7.80 -3.26
CA LEU A 277 20.31 7.50 -3.03
C LEU A 277 20.01 7.20 -1.56
N VAL A 278 20.84 6.38 -0.92
CA VAL A 278 20.67 6.04 0.51
C VAL A 278 20.74 7.30 1.37
N ARG A 279 21.70 8.20 1.08
CA ARG A 279 21.85 9.47 1.79
C ARG A 279 20.67 10.41 1.55
N ASN A 280 20.23 10.56 0.30
CA ASN A 280 19.07 11.38 -0.03
C ASN A 280 17.80 10.87 0.67
N LEU A 281 17.57 9.55 0.66
CA LEU A 281 16.43 8.91 1.34
C LEU A 281 16.48 9.09 2.87
N GLU A 282 17.67 9.06 3.47
CA GLU A 282 17.83 9.30 4.91
C GLU A 282 17.61 10.78 5.28
N ILE A 283 18.10 11.70 4.46
CA ILE A 283 17.81 13.14 4.64
C ILE A 283 16.30 13.38 4.52
N LEU A 284 15.65 12.80 3.50
CA LEU A 284 14.20 12.82 3.31
C LEU A 284 13.46 12.35 4.56
N ARG A 285 13.85 11.20 5.10
CA ARG A 285 13.28 10.65 6.34
C ARG A 285 13.39 11.64 7.50
N GLN A 286 14.59 12.18 7.76
CA GLN A 286 14.83 13.07 8.89
C GLN A 286 14.04 14.37 8.80
N PHE A 287 14.03 15.03 7.63
CA PHE A 287 13.35 16.31 7.53
C PHE A 287 11.82 16.17 7.49
N ILE A 288 11.28 15.13 6.84
CA ILE A 288 9.83 14.90 6.81
C ILE A 288 9.33 14.63 8.23
N GLN A 289 10.05 13.80 9.00
CA GLN A 289 9.70 13.52 10.39
C GLN A 289 9.71 14.79 11.25
N GLU A 290 10.75 15.61 11.14
CA GLU A 290 10.86 16.86 11.89
C GLU A 290 9.79 17.89 11.46
N ASP A 291 9.51 17.99 10.16
CA ASP A 291 8.48 18.89 9.66
C ASP A 291 7.08 18.47 10.14
N LEU A 292 6.73 17.19 10.04
CA LEU A 292 5.45 16.68 10.53
C LEU A 292 5.30 16.84 12.04
N ARG A 293 6.39 16.70 12.80
CA ARG A 293 6.43 17.00 14.24
C ARG A 293 6.10 18.47 14.51
N VAL A 294 6.68 19.39 13.74
CA VAL A 294 6.40 20.83 13.83
C VAL A 294 4.97 21.16 13.41
N VAL A 295 4.45 20.50 12.37
CA VAL A 295 3.05 20.67 11.96
C VAL A 295 2.13 20.25 13.11
N LYS A 296 2.35 19.08 13.69
CA LYS A 296 1.50 18.56 14.77
C LYS A 296 1.55 19.40 16.04
N SER A 297 2.74 19.85 16.44
CA SER A 297 2.94 20.57 17.70
C SER A 297 2.63 22.07 17.61
N LEU A 298 3.03 22.72 16.51
CA LEU A 298 2.99 24.18 16.40
C LEU A 298 2.01 24.69 15.32
N CYS A 299 1.80 23.96 14.21
CA CYS A 299 0.82 24.39 13.20
C CYS A 299 -0.61 24.08 13.62
N VAL A 300 -0.91 22.91 14.19
CA VAL A 300 -2.28 22.53 14.58
C VAL A 300 -2.98 23.59 15.45
N PRO A 301 -2.33 24.18 16.48
CA PRO A 301 -2.94 25.26 17.27
C PRO A 301 -3.21 26.56 16.50
N CYS A 302 -2.51 26.81 15.40
CA CYS A 302 -2.63 28.03 14.60
C CYS A 302 -3.76 27.96 13.56
N PHE A 303 -4.12 26.76 13.11
CA PHE A 303 -5.10 26.55 12.07
C PHE A 303 -6.50 26.25 12.64
N PRO A 304 -7.58 26.62 11.93
CA PRO A 304 -8.93 26.22 12.32
C PRO A 304 -9.08 24.69 12.35
N PRO A 305 -9.81 24.09 13.31
CA PRO A 305 -9.93 22.63 13.43
C PRO A 305 -10.49 21.94 12.17
N HIS A 306 -11.38 22.61 11.45
CA HIS A 306 -12.02 22.07 10.24
C HIS A 306 -11.10 22.01 9.01
N TYR A 307 -9.87 22.53 9.11
CA TYR A 307 -8.84 22.37 8.07
C TYR A 307 -8.17 21.01 8.12
N ASP A 308 -8.17 20.35 9.29
CA ASP A 308 -7.45 19.10 9.53
C ASP A 308 -6.00 19.12 9.00
N ILE A 309 -5.30 20.21 9.34
CA ILE A 309 -4.06 20.61 8.67
C ILE A 309 -2.96 19.55 8.77
N PHE A 310 -2.94 18.78 9.86
CA PHE A 310 -1.96 17.71 10.05
C PHE A 310 -2.15 16.60 9.00
N ASN A 311 -3.38 16.11 8.83
CA ASN A 311 -3.68 15.10 7.83
C ASN A 311 -3.49 15.63 6.40
N GLU A 312 -3.80 16.90 6.15
CA GLU A 312 -3.55 17.52 4.85
C GLU A 312 -2.05 17.62 4.54
N TYR A 313 -1.19 18.03 5.49
CA TYR A 313 0.26 17.99 5.30
C TYR A 313 0.78 16.57 5.07
N VAL A 314 0.27 15.60 5.81
CA VAL A 314 0.61 14.18 5.63
C VAL A 314 0.30 13.71 4.21
N LYS A 315 -0.88 14.07 3.66
CA LYS A 315 -1.24 13.78 2.26
C LYS A 315 -0.35 14.52 1.27
N MET A 316 -0.02 15.79 1.53
CA MET A 316 0.88 16.58 0.67
C MET A 316 2.28 15.96 0.61
N TYR A 317 2.86 15.58 1.76
CA TYR A 317 4.14 14.89 1.81
C TYR A 317 4.09 13.53 1.11
N HIS A 318 3.04 12.73 1.34
CA HIS A 318 2.86 11.44 0.68
C HIS A 318 2.80 11.59 -0.85
N SER A 319 1.98 12.49 -1.38
CA SER A 319 1.84 12.71 -2.82
C SER A 319 3.12 13.29 -3.46
N ALA A 320 3.76 14.26 -2.81
CA ALA A 320 4.98 14.88 -3.33
C ALA A 320 6.16 13.91 -3.32
N LEU A 321 6.29 13.10 -2.26
CA LEU A 321 7.31 12.06 -2.15
C LEU A 321 7.05 10.91 -3.13
N SER A 322 5.79 10.49 -3.28
CA SER A 322 5.37 9.49 -4.27
C SER A 322 5.85 9.87 -5.67
N LYS A 323 5.50 11.08 -6.11
CA LYS A 323 5.93 11.60 -7.41
C LYS A 323 7.47 11.68 -7.53
N TYR A 324 8.15 12.16 -6.49
CA TYR A 324 9.60 12.26 -6.48
C TYR A 324 10.28 10.88 -6.63
N LEU A 325 9.78 9.86 -5.93
CA LEU A 325 10.30 8.50 -6.04
C LEU A 325 9.98 7.87 -7.40
N GLU A 326 8.79 8.09 -7.93
CA GLU A 326 8.42 7.65 -9.29
C GLU A 326 9.35 8.27 -10.35
N ASP A 327 9.66 9.56 -10.24
CA ASP A 327 10.61 10.23 -11.13
C ASP A 327 12.03 9.63 -11.04
N ILE A 328 12.48 9.22 -9.85
CA ILE A 328 13.76 8.51 -9.68
C ILE A 328 13.73 7.14 -10.35
N VAL A 329 12.63 6.39 -10.17
CA VAL A 329 12.49 5.05 -10.78
C VAL A 329 12.47 5.15 -12.31
N LEU A 330 11.78 6.16 -12.86
CA LEU A 330 11.72 6.42 -14.31
C LEU A 330 13.08 6.81 -14.92
N GLN A 331 13.98 7.42 -14.13
CA GLN A 331 15.35 7.71 -14.57
C GLN A 331 16.23 6.45 -14.66
N GLY A 332 15.78 5.33 -14.10
CA GLY A 332 16.45 4.04 -14.13
C GLY A 332 17.32 3.80 -12.89
N LEU A 333 17.11 2.64 -12.27
CA LEU A 333 17.84 2.20 -11.08
C LEU A 333 18.93 1.19 -11.45
N GLU A 334 20.05 1.21 -10.71
CA GLU A 334 21.14 0.23 -10.87
C GLU A 334 21.48 -0.47 -9.56
N GLY A 335 21.59 -1.80 -9.62
CA GLY A 335 22.13 -2.64 -8.54
C GLY A 335 21.48 -2.39 -7.18
N ASN A 336 22.25 -1.86 -6.23
CA ASN A 336 21.83 -1.65 -4.84
C ASN A 336 20.77 -0.53 -4.67
N GLU A 337 20.53 0.27 -5.71
CA GLU A 337 19.49 1.31 -5.68
C GLU A 337 18.08 0.70 -5.61
N TYR A 338 17.85 -0.45 -6.27
CA TYR A 338 16.59 -1.20 -6.16
C TYR A 338 16.30 -1.58 -4.71
N VAL A 339 17.28 -2.17 -4.02
CA VAL A 339 17.17 -2.57 -2.62
C VAL A 339 16.87 -1.36 -1.74
N SER A 340 17.58 -0.26 -1.98
CA SER A 340 17.43 0.97 -1.20
C SER A 340 16.02 1.54 -1.28
N ILE A 341 15.44 1.66 -2.49
CA ILE A 341 14.07 2.18 -2.65
C ILE A 341 13.04 1.18 -2.15
N LEU A 342 13.15 -0.10 -2.50
CA LEU A 342 12.20 -1.14 -2.10
C LEU A 342 12.12 -1.27 -0.56
N SER A 343 13.28 -1.28 0.11
CA SER A 343 13.34 -1.30 1.58
C SER A 343 12.75 -0.02 2.18
N TRP A 344 13.09 1.15 1.64
CA TRP A 344 12.66 2.42 2.20
C TRP A 344 11.13 2.62 2.09
N THR A 345 10.57 2.28 0.92
CA THR A 345 9.13 2.36 0.64
C THR A 345 8.32 1.34 1.42
N THR A 346 8.86 0.14 1.65
CA THR A 346 8.14 -0.94 2.33
C THR A 346 8.22 -0.83 3.85
N ASN A 347 9.40 -0.49 4.38
CA ASN A 347 9.68 -0.56 5.81
C ASN A 347 9.86 0.83 6.42
N THR A 348 10.81 1.62 5.92
CA THR A 348 11.18 2.91 6.53
C THR A 348 10.01 3.90 6.55
N TRP A 349 9.20 3.96 5.47
CA TRP A 349 8.01 4.80 5.43
C TRP A 349 6.99 4.40 6.52
N LYS A 350 6.73 3.09 6.69
CA LYS A 350 5.79 2.59 7.70
C LYS A 350 6.28 2.90 9.11
N GLU A 351 7.57 2.68 9.37
CA GLU A 351 8.20 2.98 10.65
C GLU A 351 8.16 4.48 10.99
N MET A 352 8.47 5.33 10.00
CA MET A 352 8.44 6.78 10.17
C MET A 352 7.04 7.29 10.53
N MET A 353 6.02 6.84 9.80
CA MET A 353 4.64 7.28 10.01
C MET A 353 4.01 6.67 11.27
N GLY A 354 4.43 5.45 11.64
CA GLY A 354 4.06 4.77 12.88
C GLY A 354 4.78 5.27 14.14
N HIS A 355 5.65 6.28 14.03
CA HIS A 355 6.39 6.81 15.16
C HIS A 355 5.42 7.34 16.25
N PRO A 356 5.68 7.10 17.56
CA PRO A 356 4.76 7.46 18.66
C PRO A 356 4.38 8.94 18.73
N GLU A 357 5.23 9.82 18.19
CA GLU A 357 4.94 11.24 18.12
C GLU A 357 3.97 11.61 17.00
N LEU A 358 3.91 10.82 15.92
CA LEU A 358 3.08 11.09 14.74
C LEU A 358 1.75 10.32 14.79
N LEU A 359 1.77 9.03 15.14
CA LEU A 359 0.59 8.14 15.23
C LEU A 359 -0.30 8.20 13.99
N VAL A 360 0.31 8.27 12.80
CA VAL A 360 -0.44 8.32 11.54
C VAL A 360 -0.77 6.89 11.11
N ASP A 361 -2.04 6.62 10.84
CA ASP A 361 -2.44 5.33 10.27
C ASP A 361 -2.05 5.27 8.79
N VAL A 362 -0.97 4.55 8.50
CA VAL A 362 -0.42 4.37 7.15
C VAL A 362 -1.43 3.70 6.21
N ALA A 363 -2.39 2.93 6.74
CA ALA A 363 -3.43 2.29 5.93
C ALA A 363 -4.34 3.30 5.23
N THR A 364 -4.49 4.51 5.80
CA THR A 364 -5.35 5.56 5.24
C THR A 364 -4.72 6.29 4.05
N LEU A 365 -3.40 6.22 3.89
CA LEU A 365 -2.64 6.94 2.86
C LEU A 365 -2.39 6.11 1.60
N GLY A 366 -2.53 4.80 1.68
CA GLY A 366 -2.20 3.89 0.59
C GLY A 366 -0.69 3.75 0.36
N SER A 367 -0.34 2.94 -0.65
CA SER A 367 1.06 2.72 -1.01
C SER A 367 1.72 4.00 -1.52
N LEU A 368 2.99 4.23 -1.14
CA LEU A 368 3.75 5.41 -1.55
C LEU A 368 4.11 5.37 -3.03
N ILE A 369 4.42 4.19 -3.56
CA ILE A 369 4.62 3.95 -4.98
C ILE A 369 3.47 3.08 -5.49
N ASN A 370 3.05 3.31 -6.74
CA ASN A 370 2.10 2.42 -7.40
C ASN A 370 2.55 0.95 -7.27
N LEU A 371 1.64 0.08 -6.80
CA LEU A 371 1.91 -1.36 -6.61
C LEU A 371 2.37 -2.05 -7.90
N GLU A 372 1.93 -1.57 -9.06
CA GLU A 372 2.39 -2.09 -10.34
C GLU A 372 3.86 -1.75 -10.60
N LEU A 373 4.27 -0.50 -10.34
CA LEU A 373 5.66 -0.07 -10.48
C LEU A 373 6.56 -0.79 -9.47
N LEU A 374 6.06 -1.02 -8.24
CA LEU A 374 6.78 -1.77 -7.21
C LEU A 374 7.04 -3.21 -7.67
N LYS A 375 6.03 -3.91 -8.21
CA LYS A 375 6.19 -5.26 -8.79
C LYS A 375 7.15 -5.27 -9.99
N GLN A 376 7.12 -4.24 -10.84
CA GLN A 376 8.07 -4.11 -11.94
C GLN A 376 9.51 -3.97 -11.43
N MET A 377 9.74 -3.15 -10.40
CA MET A 377 11.04 -3.00 -9.76
C MET A 377 11.54 -4.30 -9.12
N GLU A 378 10.66 -5.03 -8.43
CA GLU A 378 10.99 -6.37 -7.89
C GLU A 378 11.40 -7.34 -9.00
N THR A 379 10.65 -7.34 -10.11
CA THR A 379 10.93 -8.21 -11.26
C THR A 379 12.28 -7.90 -11.90
N GLU A 380 12.59 -6.62 -12.13
CA GLU A 380 13.88 -6.19 -12.69
C GLU A 380 15.05 -6.44 -11.73
N TYR A 381 14.83 -6.29 -10.43
CA TYR A 381 15.82 -6.67 -9.42
C TYR A 381 16.11 -8.17 -9.45
N LEU A 382 15.08 -9.02 -9.51
CA LEU A 382 15.22 -10.47 -9.62
C LEU A 382 15.90 -10.88 -10.94
N ARG A 383 15.59 -10.24 -12.06
CA ARG A 383 16.30 -10.45 -13.34
C ARG A 383 17.78 -10.08 -13.26
N THR A 384 18.10 -8.99 -12.57
CA THR A 384 19.49 -8.57 -12.36
C THR A 384 20.22 -9.59 -11.49
N MET A 385 19.57 -10.09 -10.43
CA MET A 385 20.09 -11.15 -9.58
C MET A 385 20.31 -12.45 -10.37
N GLU A 386 19.36 -12.83 -11.22
CA GLU A 386 19.46 -13.99 -12.11
C GLU A 386 20.70 -13.93 -13.00
N ARG A 387 20.91 -12.81 -13.70
CA ARG A 387 22.09 -12.60 -14.56
C ARG A 387 23.39 -12.67 -13.75
N ASN A 388 23.41 -12.05 -12.56
CA ASN A 388 24.59 -12.08 -11.70
C ASN A 388 24.91 -13.51 -11.24
N TYR A 389 23.89 -14.31 -10.91
CA TYR A 389 24.06 -15.73 -10.58
C TYR A 389 24.58 -16.52 -11.76
N GLU A 390 24.04 -16.32 -12.97
CA GLU A 390 24.51 -17.02 -14.16
C GLU A 390 25.97 -16.72 -14.46
N ASP A 391 26.36 -15.44 -14.47
CA ASP A 391 27.74 -15.01 -14.72
C ASP A 391 28.70 -15.59 -13.67
N TRP A 392 28.29 -15.57 -12.41
CA TRP A 392 29.12 -16.02 -11.30
C TRP A 392 29.26 -17.54 -11.27
N MET A 393 28.16 -18.29 -11.37
CA MET A 393 28.17 -19.76 -11.42
C MET A 393 28.89 -20.30 -12.66
N THR A 394 28.85 -19.59 -13.79
CA THR A 394 29.60 -19.96 -15.00
C THR A 394 31.11 -19.82 -14.75
N LYS A 395 31.57 -18.74 -14.10
CA LYS A 395 32.98 -18.60 -13.71
C LYS A 395 33.42 -19.67 -12.71
N THR A 396 32.58 -20.01 -11.73
CA THR A 396 32.84 -21.12 -10.80
C THR A 396 33.00 -22.44 -11.54
N MET A 397 32.15 -22.71 -12.55
CA MET A 397 32.26 -23.89 -13.40
C MET A 397 33.56 -23.91 -14.21
N GLU A 398 33.93 -22.80 -14.83
CA GLU A 398 35.17 -22.69 -15.61
C GLU A 398 36.40 -22.93 -14.75
N THR A 399 36.39 -22.45 -13.51
CA THR A 399 37.46 -22.70 -12.52
C THR A 399 37.58 -24.19 -12.20
N GLU A 400 36.46 -24.86 -11.90
CA GLU A 400 36.44 -26.31 -11.66
C GLU A 400 36.98 -27.11 -12.86
N LYS A 401 36.55 -26.75 -14.09
CA LYS A 401 37.04 -27.42 -15.31
C LYS A 401 38.54 -27.28 -15.50
N LEU A 402 39.08 -26.10 -15.19
CA LEU A 402 40.51 -25.84 -15.28
C LEU A 402 41.26 -26.74 -14.29
N ASP A 403 40.77 -26.83 -13.05
CA ASP A 403 41.40 -27.64 -11.99
C ASP A 403 41.44 -29.13 -12.35
N TRP A 404 40.39 -29.66 -12.97
CA TRP A 404 40.37 -31.04 -13.46
C TRP A 404 41.43 -31.32 -14.54
N GLN A 405 41.82 -30.30 -15.32
CA GLN A 405 42.76 -30.39 -16.43
C GLN A 405 44.20 -30.00 -16.05
N ASN A 406 44.40 -29.35 -14.90
CA ASN A 406 45.69 -28.79 -14.49
C ASN A 406 46.75 -29.85 -14.12
N GLY A 407 46.41 -31.14 -14.18
CA GLY A 407 47.34 -32.24 -13.93
C GLY A 407 47.90 -32.27 -12.51
N ALA A 408 47.20 -31.63 -11.56
CA ALA A 408 47.48 -31.65 -10.14
C ALA A 408 46.44 -32.50 -9.41
N ALA A 409 46.84 -33.12 -8.29
CA ALA A 409 45.92 -33.74 -7.36
C ALA A 409 45.00 -32.65 -6.76
N PRO A 410 43.74 -32.97 -6.39
CA PRO A 410 42.91 -32.07 -5.60
C PRO A 410 43.65 -31.68 -4.32
N ASP A 411 43.57 -30.40 -3.92
CA ASP A 411 44.20 -29.93 -2.69
C ASP A 411 43.68 -30.77 -1.50
N GLU A 412 44.59 -31.51 -0.86
CA GLU A 412 44.35 -32.08 0.45
C GLU A 412 44.22 -30.91 1.42
N ALA A 413 42.99 -30.47 1.71
CA ALA A 413 42.78 -29.56 2.83
C ALA A 413 43.36 -30.26 4.06
N ASP A 414 44.44 -29.71 4.62
CA ASP A 414 45.40 -30.28 5.60
C ASP A 414 44.79 -30.92 6.88
N GLN A 415 43.46 -31.00 7.00
CA GLN A 415 42.72 -31.54 8.14
C GLN A 415 41.48 -32.38 7.78
N GLU A 416 41.09 -32.54 6.51
CA GLU A 416 39.89 -33.29 6.12
C GLU A 416 40.19 -34.61 5.41
N LYS A 417 39.58 -35.70 5.88
CA LYS A 417 39.69 -37.04 5.29
C LYS A 417 39.11 -37.13 3.86
N TYR A 418 38.25 -36.19 3.47
CA TYR A 418 37.44 -36.27 2.25
C TYR A 418 37.81 -35.18 1.24
N TYR A 419 38.00 -35.56 -0.03
CA TYR A 419 38.23 -34.59 -1.10
C TYR A 419 36.96 -33.79 -1.40
N HIS A 420 37.06 -32.48 -1.45
CA HIS A 420 35.98 -31.58 -1.83
C HIS A 420 36.60 -30.28 -2.39
N THR A 421 35.82 -29.51 -3.16
CA THR A 421 36.22 -28.16 -3.55
C THR A 421 35.42 -27.11 -2.77
N SER A 422 35.86 -25.86 -2.86
CA SER A 422 35.14 -24.74 -2.26
C SER A 422 33.88 -24.35 -3.04
N ALA A 423 33.68 -24.85 -4.27
CA ALA A 423 32.59 -24.43 -5.15
C ALA A 423 31.18 -24.54 -4.51
N PRO A 424 30.79 -25.66 -3.87
CA PRO A 424 29.49 -25.76 -3.19
C PRO A 424 29.29 -24.67 -2.12
N VAL A 425 30.32 -24.44 -1.30
CA VAL A 425 30.25 -23.46 -0.21
C VAL A 425 30.11 -22.06 -0.78
N ILE A 426 30.90 -21.70 -1.80
CA ILE A 426 30.88 -20.35 -2.34
C ILE A 426 29.54 -20.07 -3.06
N ILE A 427 28.97 -21.04 -3.79
CA ILE A 427 27.64 -20.92 -4.41
C ILE A 427 26.57 -20.59 -3.36
N PHE A 428 26.49 -21.38 -2.30
CA PHE A 428 25.47 -21.20 -1.28
C PHE A 428 25.72 -19.97 -0.39
N GLN A 429 26.97 -19.59 -0.17
CA GLN A 429 27.31 -18.35 0.54
C GLN A 429 26.88 -17.11 -0.25
N MET A 430 27.07 -17.10 -1.56
CA MET A 430 26.58 -16.02 -2.43
C MET A 430 25.05 -15.92 -2.39
N ILE A 431 24.36 -17.07 -2.47
CA ILE A 431 22.89 -17.11 -2.37
C ILE A 431 22.44 -16.57 -1.01
N ASP A 432 23.06 -17.03 0.08
CA ASP A 432 22.74 -16.59 1.44
C ASP A 432 22.86 -15.07 1.60
N GLN A 433 23.94 -14.46 1.10
CA GLN A 433 24.12 -13.00 1.13
C GLN A 433 22.99 -12.25 0.41
N ASN A 434 22.55 -12.73 -0.76
CA ASN A 434 21.45 -12.12 -1.51
C ASN A 434 20.09 -12.33 -0.83
N LEU A 435 19.86 -13.49 -0.22
CA LEU A 435 18.65 -13.76 0.55
C LEU A 435 18.57 -12.90 1.82
N GLN A 436 19.69 -12.69 2.51
CA GLN A 436 19.74 -11.76 3.65
C GLN A 436 19.34 -10.34 3.23
N VAL A 437 19.79 -9.86 2.07
CA VAL A 437 19.43 -8.54 1.53
C VAL A 437 17.93 -8.46 1.22
N THR A 438 17.36 -9.43 0.52
CA THR A 438 15.91 -9.44 0.21
C THR A 438 15.03 -9.56 1.45
N ASN A 439 15.51 -10.22 2.50
CA ASN A 439 14.82 -10.33 3.78
C ASN A 439 14.71 -8.97 4.51
N THR A 440 15.59 -8.01 4.20
CA THR A 440 15.46 -6.63 4.72
C THR A 440 14.31 -5.86 4.08
N ILE A 441 13.75 -6.34 2.97
CA ILE A 441 12.68 -5.67 2.20
C ILE A 441 11.32 -6.25 2.62
N HIS A 442 11.01 -7.50 2.23
CA HIS A 442 9.85 -8.25 2.74
C HIS A 442 9.93 -9.74 2.39
N ALA A 443 9.12 -10.54 3.09
CA ALA A 443 9.10 -11.99 2.99
C ALA A 443 8.78 -12.52 1.57
N GLU A 444 7.85 -11.88 0.84
CA GLU A 444 7.47 -12.34 -0.51
C GLU A 444 8.63 -12.27 -1.52
N LEU A 445 9.38 -11.16 -1.53
CA LEU A 445 10.54 -11.00 -2.41
C LEU A 445 11.64 -11.99 -2.05
N THR A 446 11.84 -12.23 -0.75
CA THR A 446 12.80 -13.22 -0.25
C THR A 446 12.46 -14.63 -0.73
N PHE A 447 11.17 -14.99 -0.70
CA PHE A 447 10.70 -16.26 -1.20
C PHE A 447 10.87 -16.39 -2.72
N ASN A 448 10.56 -15.35 -3.49
CA ASN A 448 10.78 -15.34 -4.95
C ASN A 448 12.27 -15.45 -5.29
N ALA A 449 13.14 -14.74 -4.56
CA ALA A 449 14.59 -14.84 -4.70
C ALA A 449 15.11 -16.25 -4.33
N LEU A 450 14.53 -16.90 -3.32
CA LEU A 450 14.87 -18.28 -2.95
C LEU A 450 14.52 -19.26 -4.08
N VAL A 451 13.32 -19.18 -4.64
CA VAL A 451 12.90 -20.03 -5.76
C VAL A 451 13.80 -19.81 -6.98
N LEU A 452 14.10 -18.56 -7.31
CA LEU A 452 15.05 -18.22 -8.37
C LEU A 452 16.45 -18.82 -8.10
N SER A 453 16.94 -18.71 -6.87
CA SER A 453 18.24 -19.28 -6.47
C SER A 453 18.28 -20.80 -6.66
N VAL A 454 17.20 -21.50 -6.30
CA VAL A 454 17.06 -22.95 -6.53
C VAL A 454 17.11 -23.28 -8.03
N GLN A 455 16.39 -22.54 -8.86
CA GLN A 455 16.39 -22.73 -10.32
C GLN A 455 17.79 -22.50 -10.93
N GLN A 456 18.51 -21.49 -10.45
CA GLN A 456 19.88 -21.21 -10.93
C GLN A 456 20.86 -22.30 -10.50
N VAL A 457 20.73 -22.86 -9.29
CA VAL A 457 21.54 -24.00 -8.86
C VAL A 457 21.25 -25.27 -9.68
N VAL A 458 19.99 -25.51 -10.08
CA VAL A 458 19.64 -26.56 -11.06
C VAL A 458 20.33 -26.33 -12.40
N SER A 459 20.26 -25.09 -12.92
CA SER A 459 20.93 -24.70 -14.18
C SER A 459 22.44 -24.94 -14.12
N TYR A 460 23.08 -24.55 -13.01
CA TYR A 460 24.48 -24.86 -12.74
C TYR A 460 24.73 -26.37 -12.71
N GLY A 461 23.90 -27.17 -12.03
CA GLY A 461 24.01 -28.63 -12.02
C GLY A 461 23.97 -29.24 -13.42
N ARG A 462 23.13 -28.72 -14.32
CA ARG A 462 23.09 -29.16 -15.74
C ARG A 462 24.38 -28.80 -16.48
N LYS A 463 24.92 -27.59 -16.29
CA LYS A 463 26.24 -27.18 -16.86
C LYS A 463 27.38 -28.02 -16.26
N TYR A 464 27.31 -28.32 -14.96
CA TYR A 464 28.26 -29.18 -14.23
C TYR A 464 28.29 -30.58 -14.82
N ARG A 465 27.10 -31.17 -15.08
CA ARG A 465 26.96 -32.45 -15.77
C ARG A 465 27.71 -32.50 -17.08
N VAL A 466 27.48 -31.52 -17.96
CA VAL A 466 28.16 -31.45 -19.27
C VAL A 466 29.68 -31.45 -19.10
N GLY A 467 30.20 -30.67 -18.15
CA GLY A 467 31.63 -30.65 -17.86
C GLY A 467 32.19 -31.99 -17.35
N ILE A 468 31.45 -32.69 -16.48
CA ILE A 468 31.86 -34.02 -15.99
C ILE A 468 31.93 -35.03 -17.14
N TYR A 469 30.94 -35.00 -18.05
CA TYR A 469 30.95 -35.87 -19.23
C TYR A 469 32.11 -35.54 -20.17
N GLU A 470 32.40 -34.26 -20.42
CA GLU A 470 33.57 -33.84 -21.21
C GLU A 470 34.87 -34.33 -20.57
N PHE A 471 35.00 -34.23 -19.25
CA PHE A 471 36.15 -34.71 -18.49
C PHE A 471 36.31 -36.23 -18.58
N LYS A 472 35.23 -36.98 -18.35
CA LYS A 472 35.16 -38.44 -18.55
C LYS A 472 35.66 -38.81 -19.95
N GLU A 473 35.05 -38.25 -20.98
CA GLU A 473 35.34 -38.60 -22.37
C GLU A 473 36.78 -38.26 -22.75
N ALA A 474 37.36 -37.20 -22.19
CA ALA A 474 38.76 -36.86 -22.41
C ALA A 474 39.71 -37.92 -21.81
N HIS A 475 39.42 -38.40 -20.60
CA HIS A 475 40.21 -39.43 -19.91
C HIS A 475 40.16 -40.78 -20.61
N PHE A 476 38.97 -41.27 -20.97
CA PHE A 476 38.84 -42.59 -21.60
C PHE A 476 39.39 -42.63 -23.04
N ARG A 477 39.51 -41.47 -23.72
CA ARG A 477 40.22 -41.38 -25.01
C ARG A 477 41.73 -41.43 -24.85
N ASP A 478 42.26 -40.80 -23.80
CA ASP A 478 43.70 -40.68 -23.57
C ASP A 478 43.98 -40.51 -22.06
N ARG A 479 44.28 -41.64 -21.40
CA ARG A 479 44.54 -41.71 -19.95
C ARG A 479 45.73 -40.85 -19.51
N SER A 480 46.60 -40.42 -20.44
CA SER A 480 47.73 -39.56 -20.12
C SER A 480 47.33 -38.09 -19.89
N ARG A 481 46.14 -37.68 -20.33
CA ARG A 481 45.66 -36.29 -20.24
C ARG A 481 45.09 -35.92 -18.87
N ALA A 482 44.65 -36.90 -18.10
CA ALA A 482 44.04 -36.70 -16.78
C ALA A 482 44.64 -37.68 -15.75
N PRO A 483 45.91 -37.48 -15.33
CA PRO A 483 46.61 -38.41 -14.45
C PRO A 483 45.93 -38.58 -13.07
N TYR A 484 45.11 -37.62 -12.64
CA TYR A 484 44.40 -37.62 -11.36
C TYR A 484 42.88 -37.78 -11.51
N PHE A 485 42.43 -38.46 -12.57
CA PHE A 485 41.00 -38.66 -12.87
C PHE A 485 40.21 -39.21 -11.67
N THR A 486 40.70 -40.28 -11.02
CA THR A 486 40.03 -40.91 -9.88
C THR A 486 39.83 -39.93 -8.72
N GLN A 487 40.86 -39.15 -8.39
CA GLN A 487 40.81 -38.18 -7.29
C GLN A 487 39.83 -37.05 -7.58
N HIS A 488 39.88 -36.48 -8.78
CA HIS A 488 38.91 -35.43 -9.21
C HIS A 488 37.48 -35.95 -9.26
N MET A 489 37.27 -37.20 -9.70
CA MET A 489 35.93 -37.78 -9.72
C MET A 489 35.38 -38.07 -8.32
N ILE A 490 36.24 -38.47 -7.35
CA ILE A 490 35.87 -38.55 -5.92
C ILE A 490 35.42 -37.17 -5.41
N THR A 491 36.17 -36.11 -5.73
CA THR A 491 35.83 -34.73 -5.38
C THR A 491 34.47 -34.32 -5.94
N ILE A 492 34.20 -34.63 -7.21
CA ILE A 492 32.90 -34.35 -7.87
C ILE A 492 31.75 -35.07 -7.15
N VAL A 493 31.92 -36.35 -6.79
CA VAL A 493 30.92 -37.13 -6.05
C VAL A 493 30.63 -36.53 -4.68
N ASN A 494 31.68 -36.11 -3.96
CA ASN A 494 31.55 -35.45 -2.66
C ASN A 494 30.92 -34.06 -2.77
N ASN A 495 31.28 -33.27 -3.78
CA ASN A 495 30.69 -31.97 -4.06
C ASN A 495 29.19 -32.08 -4.33
N CYS A 496 28.74 -33.07 -5.12
CA CYS A 496 27.31 -33.29 -5.36
C CYS A 496 26.55 -33.58 -4.06
N GLN A 497 27.14 -34.37 -3.16
CA GLN A 497 26.56 -34.66 -1.86
C GLN A 497 26.51 -33.40 -0.97
N GLN A 498 27.57 -32.59 -0.97
CA GLN A 498 27.61 -31.31 -0.25
C GLN A 498 26.59 -30.30 -0.77
N MET A 499 26.37 -30.22 -2.08
CA MET A 499 25.33 -29.38 -2.70
C MET A 499 23.94 -29.75 -2.19
N ILE A 500 23.64 -31.05 -2.03
CA ILE A 500 22.35 -31.51 -1.49
C ILE A 500 22.20 -31.10 -0.01
N GLU A 501 23.25 -31.28 0.80
CA GLU A 501 23.24 -30.91 2.22
C GLU A 501 23.02 -29.40 2.41
N LEU A 502 23.75 -28.57 1.66
CA LEU A 502 23.61 -27.12 1.69
C LEU A 502 22.23 -26.65 1.19
N ALA A 503 21.67 -27.32 0.17
CA ALA A 503 20.31 -27.05 -0.28
C ALA A 503 19.27 -27.30 0.82
N HIS A 504 19.40 -28.40 1.57
CA HIS A 504 18.52 -28.69 2.70
C HIS A 504 18.67 -27.66 3.83
N GLN A 505 19.90 -27.22 4.14
CA GLN A 505 20.14 -26.17 5.13
C GLN A 505 19.48 -24.84 4.71
N MET A 506 19.65 -24.44 3.45
CA MET A 506 19.01 -23.25 2.89
C MET A 506 17.48 -23.34 2.97
N LYS A 507 16.90 -24.49 2.61
CA LYS A 507 15.44 -24.73 2.74
C LYS A 507 14.97 -24.59 4.18
N GLN A 508 15.72 -25.11 5.16
CA GLN A 508 15.34 -24.99 6.58
C GLN A 508 15.37 -23.54 7.07
N LEU A 509 16.28 -22.71 6.56
CA LEU A 509 16.46 -21.34 7.00
C LEU A 509 15.43 -20.38 6.38
N TYR A 510 15.19 -20.48 5.07
CA TYR A 510 14.43 -19.47 4.32
C TYR A 510 13.03 -19.91 3.87
N TRP A 511 12.73 -21.22 3.84
CA TRP A 511 11.45 -21.68 3.30
C TRP A 511 10.31 -21.54 4.32
N PRO A 512 9.21 -20.82 4.00
CA PRO A 512 8.08 -20.69 4.92
C PRO A 512 7.39 -22.04 5.18
N LYS A 513 7.24 -22.42 6.45
CA LYS A 513 6.61 -23.70 6.86
C LYS A 513 5.17 -23.88 6.35
N SER A 514 4.47 -22.78 6.07
CA SER A 514 3.08 -22.76 5.62
C SER A 514 2.91 -22.86 4.10
N ARG A 515 4.00 -22.83 3.31
CA ARG A 515 3.95 -22.82 1.84
C ARG A 515 4.52 -24.11 1.24
N THR A 516 3.84 -24.60 0.20
CA THR A 516 4.28 -25.73 -0.64
C THR A 516 4.67 -25.31 -2.06
N ASP A 517 4.40 -24.07 -2.44
CA ASP A 517 4.74 -23.53 -3.76
C ASP A 517 6.25 -23.63 -4.00
N GLY A 518 6.69 -24.01 -5.20
CA GLY A 518 8.10 -24.14 -5.56
C GLY A 518 8.82 -25.40 -5.06
N TYR A 519 8.16 -26.29 -4.31
CA TYR A 519 8.76 -27.55 -3.86
C TYR A 519 9.25 -28.41 -5.03
N GLU A 520 8.55 -28.38 -6.16
CA GLU A 520 8.95 -29.07 -7.39
C GLU A 520 10.36 -28.67 -7.86
N HIS A 521 10.71 -27.38 -7.80
CA HIS A 521 12.05 -26.90 -8.14
C HIS A 521 13.11 -27.36 -7.13
N PHE A 522 12.74 -27.44 -5.85
CA PHE A 522 13.63 -27.97 -4.82
C PHE A 522 13.89 -29.47 -5.00
N GLU A 523 12.84 -30.25 -5.27
CA GLU A 523 12.98 -31.67 -5.60
C GLU A 523 13.78 -31.88 -6.89
N GLU A 524 13.63 -30.99 -7.87
CA GLU A 524 14.45 -30.99 -9.09
C GLU A 524 15.93 -30.72 -8.79
N LEU A 525 16.25 -29.77 -7.90
CA LEU A 525 17.62 -29.51 -7.44
C LEU A 525 18.23 -30.76 -6.78
N VAL A 526 17.54 -31.31 -5.79
CA VAL A 526 18.00 -32.50 -5.07
C VAL A 526 18.16 -33.66 -6.04
N GLY A 527 17.16 -33.90 -6.92
CA GLY A 527 17.21 -34.94 -7.93
C GLY A 527 18.35 -34.77 -8.92
N THR A 528 18.65 -33.54 -9.37
CA THR A 528 19.74 -33.23 -10.31
C THR A 528 21.08 -33.63 -9.70
N PHE A 529 21.38 -33.19 -8.48
CA PHE A 529 22.65 -33.50 -7.81
C PHE A 529 22.74 -34.97 -7.35
N GLN A 530 21.62 -35.62 -7.02
CA GLN A 530 21.58 -37.05 -6.74
C GLN A 530 21.90 -37.88 -7.99
N GLN A 531 21.32 -37.52 -9.14
CA GLN A 531 21.60 -38.18 -10.41
C GLN A 531 23.07 -37.99 -10.82
N LEU A 532 23.57 -36.76 -10.74
CA LEU A 532 24.98 -36.41 -10.97
C LEU A 532 25.94 -37.23 -10.10
N ARG A 533 25.67 -37.30 -8.80
CA ARG A 533 26.46 -38.10 -7.84
C ARG A 533 26.50 -39.57 -8.26
N ASN A 534 25.35 -40.14 -8.63
CA ASN A 534 25.23 -41.54 -9.02
C ASN A 534 25.93 -41.82 -10.36
N GLU A 535 25.86 -40.89 -11.31
CA GLU A 535 26.57 -40.96 -12.60
C GLU A 535 28.09 -40.88 -12.41
N ALA A 536 28.57 -39.88 -11.66
CA ALA A 536 29.98 -39.73 -11.33
C ALA A 536 30.54 -40.95 -10.57
N SER A 537 29.75 -41.49 -9.62
CA SER A 537 30.07 -42.75 -8.93
C SER A 537 30.17 -43.94 -9.89
N SER A 538 29.32 -43.97 -10.92
CA SER A 538 29.37 -45.02 -11.95
C SER A 538 30.61 -44.87 -12.83
N PHE A 539 31.06 -43.64 -13.11
CA PHE A 539 32.29 -43.39 -13.87
C PHE A 539 33.57 -43.82 -13.13
N LEU A 540 33.61 -43.66 -11.79
CA LEU A 540 34.67 -44.24 -10.95
C LEU A 540 34.75 -45.76 -11.14
N LEU A 541 33.62 -46.44 -11.01
CA LEU A 541 33.56 -47.89 -11.17
C LEU A 541 33.88 -48.32 -12.61
N GLU A 542 33.45 -47.57 -13.61
CA GLU A 542 33.73 -47.86 -15.01
C GLU A 542 35.24 -47.91 -15.29
N GLU A 543 36.03 -47.00 -14.72
CA GLU A 543 37.50 -47.03 -14.78
C GLU A 543 38.06 -48.33 -14.17
N ALA A 544 37.69 -48.63 -12.92
CA ALA A 544 38.19 -49.82 -12.22
C ALA A 544 37.80 -51.13 -12.93
N PHE A 545 36.58 -51.21 -13.47
CA PHE A 545 36.08 -52.41 -14.12
C PHE A 545 36.54 -52.56 -15.58
N LEU A 546 37.00 -51.50 -16.24
CA LEU A 546 37.68 -51.59 -17.54
C LEU A 546 39.03 -52.30 -17.38
N ASP A 547 39.77 -51.96 -16.33
CA ASP A 547 41.08 -52.57 -16.04
C ASP A 547 40.96 -54.05 -15.66
N LEU A 548 39.81 -54.44 -15.11
CA LEU A 548 39.50 -55.82 -14.74
C LEU A 548 38.84 -56.64 -15.86
N GLU A 549 38.48 -56.05 -17.00
CA GLU A 549 37.64 -56.71 -18.02
C GLU A 549 38.28 -57.98 -18.58
N VAL A 550 39.59 -57.95 -18.83
CA VAL A 550 40.35 -59.13 -19.31
C VAL A 550 40.31 -60.27 -18.30
N HIS A 551 40.42 -59.95 -17.00
CA HIS A 551 40.40 -60.93 -15.92
C HIS A 551 39.01 -61.51 -15.69
N PHE A 552 37.95 -60.69 -15.79
CA PHE A 552 36.57 -61.19 -15.74
C PHE A 552 36.26 -62.13 -16.91
N ASN A 553 36.77 -61.86 -18.12
CA ASN A 553 36.59 -62.74 -19.30
C ASN A 553 37.35 -64.06 -19.19
N ASP A 554 38.40 -64.13 -18.37
CA ASP A 554 39.15 -65.36 -18.12
C ASP A 554 38.44 -66.27 -17.09
N LEU A 555 37.42 -65.78 -16.37
CA LEU A 555 36.59 -66.60 -15.47
C LEU A 555 35.77 -67.63 -16.27
N PHE A 556 35.51 -68.79 -15.68
CA PHE A 556 34.83 -69.93 -16.33
C PHE A 556 35.51 -70.48 -17.60
N THR A 557 36.76 -70.09 -17.86
CA THR A 557 37.61 -70.68 -18.91
C THR A 557 38.58 -71.73 -18.34
N ALA A 558 39.25 -72.49 -19.22
CA ALA A 558 40.26 -73.48 -18.81
C ALA A 558 41.44 -72.86 -18.01
N LYS A 559 41.70 -71.55 -18.17
CA LYS A 559 42.71 -70.85 -17.38
C LYS A 559 42.33 -70.78 -15.91
N TRP A 560 41.05 -70.51 -15.63
CA TRP A 560 40.53 -70.39 -14.27
C TRP A 560 40.48 -71.74 -13.54
N THR A 561 40.17 -72.83 -14.24
CA THR A 561 40.17 -74.18 -13.64
C THR A 561 41.56 -74.66 -13.22
N THR A 562 42.62 -74.03 -13.73
CA THR A 562 44.01 -74.45 -13.52
C THR A 562 44.80 -73.48 -12.61
N SER A 563 44.28 -72.27 -12.36
CA SER A 563 44.98 -71.23 -11.57
C SER A 563 44.01 -70.24 -10.91
N ASN A 564 44.27 -69.91 -9.64
CA ASN A 564 43.54 -68.89 -8.87
C ASN A 564 44.00 -67.46 -9.13
N VAL A 565 45.07 -67.28 -9.92
CA VAL A 565 45.70 -65.95 -10.16
C VAL A 565 44.69 -64.93 -10.68
N THR A 566 43.76 -65.33 -11.55
CA THR A 566 42.72 -64.44 -12.09
C THR A 566 41.84 -63.84 -10.99
N VAL A 567 41.47 -64.62 -9.97
CA VAL A 567 40.64 -64.16 -8.85
C VAL A 567 41.45 -63.30 -7.89
N GLU A 568 42.70 -63.69 -7.60
CA GLU A 568 43.61 -62.92 -6.76
C GLU A 568 43.91 -61.53 -7.35
N THR A 569 44.13 -61.44 -8.66
CA THR A 569 44.31 -60.16 -9.36
C THR A 569 43.07 -59.29 -9.28
N ILE A 570 41.86 -59.86 -9.49
CA ILE A 570 40.60 -59.10 -9.35
C ILE A 570 40.47 -58.54 -7.93
N CYS A 571 40.74 -59.36 -6.90
CA CYS A 571 40.67 -58.91 -5.51
C CYS A 571 41.73 -57.85 -5.18
N ALA A 572 42.96 -58.01 -5.65
CA ALA A 572 44.05 -57.05 -5.40
C ALA A 572 43.79 -55.69 -6.08
N THR A 573 43.41 -55.68 -7.36
CA THR A 573 43.12 -54.45 -8.08
C THR A 573 41.91 -53.72 -7.50
N LEU A 574 40.84 -54.43 -7.11
CA LEU A 574 39.73 -53.80 -6.41
C LEU A 574 40.17 -53.25 -5.04
N ALA A 575 41.01 -53.97 -4.29
CA ALA A 575 41.53 -53.47 -3.02
C ALA A 575 42.33 -52.17 -3.19
N ASP A 576 43.12 -52.05 -4.26
CA ASP A 576 43.87 -50.84 -4.59
C ASP A 576 42.94 -49.66 -4.92
N TYR A 577 41.97 -49.82 -5.82
CA TYR A 577 40.99 -48.76 -6.12
C TYR A 577 40.19 -48.34 -4.90
N PHE A 578 39.74 -49.29 -4.07
CA PHE A 578 38.99 -48.98 -2.86
C PHE A 578 39.85 -48.35 -1.75
N SER A 579 41.18 -48.52 -1.81
CA SER A 579 42.10 -47.76 -0.98
C SER A 579 42.04 -46.27 -1.33
N ASP A 580 42.03 -45.94 -2.63
CA ASP A 580 41.91 -44.55 -3.12
C ASP A 580 40.50 -43.98 -2.85
N TYR A 581 39.47 -44.82 -2.90
CA TYR A 581 38.09 -44.40 -2.64
C TYR A 581 37.82 -44.04 -1.17
N ASN A 582 38.76 -44.25 -0.25
CA ASN A 582 38.62 -43.85 1.16
C ASN A 582 38.44 -42.33 1.36
N HIS A 583 38.74 -41.53 0.34
CA HIS A 583 38.50 -40.09 0.31
C HIS A 583 37.04 -39.72 -0.05
N LEU A 584 36.17 -40.70 -0.38
CA LEU A 584 34.73 -40.48 -0.48
C LEU A 584 34.11 -40.29 0.91
N ARG A 585 33.11 -39.39 1.00
CA ARG A 585 32.25 -39.30 2.18
C ARG A 585 31.59 -40.65 2.48
N VAL A 586 31.31 -40.95 3.75
CA VAL A 586 30.78 -42.27 4.19
C VAL A 586 29.57 -42.72 3.36
N ILE A 587 28.59 -41.84 3.18
CA ILE A 587 27.36 -42.13 2.41
C ILE A 587 27.69 -42.48 0.95
N ASN A 588 28.67 -41.79 0.36
CA ASN A 588 29.10 -42.02 -1.02
C ASN A 588 29.91 -43.32 -1.12
N PHE A 589 30.80 -43.60 -0.18
CA PHE A 589 31.56 -44.84 -0.13
C PHE A 589 30.65 -46.06 -0.01
N GLU A 590 29.65 -46.01 0.89
CA GLU A 590 28.65 -47.06 1.05
C GLU A 590 27.82 -47.27 -0.22
N TYR A 591 27.52 -46.21 -0.95
CA TYR A 591 26.84 -46.31 -2.24
C TYR A 591 27.73 -46.97 -3.30
N VAL A 592 28.98 -46.50 -3.45
CA VAL A 592 29.94 -47.01 -4.44
C VAL A 592 30.25 -48.49 -4.19
N ILE A 593 30.45 -48.91 -2.93
CA ILE A 593 30.74 -50.31 -2.62
C ILE A 593 29.55 -51.23 -2.91
N GLN A 594 28.31 -50.78 -2.65
CA GLN A 594 27.11 -51.55 -2.99
C GLN A 594 26.95 -51.70 -4.50
N GLU A 595 27.19 -50.65 -5.27
CA GLU A 595 27.14 -50.72 -6.74
C GLU A 595 28.28 -51.59 -7.29
N ALA A 596 29.49 -51.50 -6.74
CA ALA A 596 30.59 -52.38 -7.13
C ALA A 596 30.25 -53.86 -6.86
N GLN A 597 29.71 -54.19 -5.69
CA GLN A 597 29.25 -55.55 -5.37
C GLN A 597 28.21 -56.06 -6.36
N LYS A 598 27.25 -55.21 -6.76
CA LYS A 598 26.26 -55.56 -7.80
C LYS A 598 26.92 -55.81 -9.15
N ILE A 599 27.91 -55.01 -9.54
CA ILE A 599 28.63 -55.19 -10.82
C ILE A 599 29.45 -56.49 -10.78
N VAL A 600 30.19 -56.76 -9.70
CA VAL A 600 30.93 -58.03 -9.52
C VAL A 600 29.97 -59.21 -9.60
N ALA A 601 28.85 -59.19 -8.88
CA ALA A 601 27.86 -60.26 -8.92
C ALA A 601 27.30 -60.47 -10.34
N LYS A 602 26.97 -59.39 -11.06
CA LYS A 602 26.50 -59.46 -12.45
C LYS A 602 27.55 -60.02 -13.41
N ARG A 603 28.83 -59.66 -13.24
CA ARG A 603 29.94 -60.14 -14.08
C ARG A 603 30.33 -61.58 -13.75
N TYR A 604 30.16 -62.02 -12.51
CA TYR A 604 30.37 -63.41 -12.11
C TYR A 604 29.25 -64.36 -12.56
N LEU A 605 28.01 -63.85 -12.69
CA LEU A 605 26.85 -64.63 -13.14
C LEU A 605 26.67 -64.64 -14.67
N ARG A 606 27.40 -63.78 -15.39
CA ARG A 606 27.47 -63.77 -16.85
C ARG A 606 28.47 -64.80 -17.33
#